data_AF-T1JRQ2-F1
#
_entry.id   AF-T1JRQ2-F1
#
_cell.length_a   1.000
_cell.length_b   1.000
_cell.length_c   1.000
_cell.angle_alpha   90.00
_cell.angle_beta   90.00
_cell.angle_gamma   90.00
#
_symmetry.space_group_name_H-M   'P 1'
#
loop_
_entity.id
_entity.type
_entity.pdbx_description
1 polymer ?
#
loop_
_entity_poly.entity_id
_entity_poly.type
_entity_poly.pdbx_seq_one_letter_code
_entity_poly.pdbx_strand_id
1 'polypeptide(L)'
;MITNFGLMTLYQTISNENNENVDCFQPTSSHLLWSSPEVKLNPCRWGSKESDVFSLSIIMSEVINQSSPYNSQDSKTTDSIIRSIGSGIYVRPTVDSTDVPDDIIDLMEQCWSDNPDRRPSIDDIHEKFSAHSEGKNIHNNDSLLDFQFFSAFLNYNRPVADALKLGQTIEPDKFEEVTVYFSDIVGFTTISAYSRPIEIISLLNDLYTSFDRIIDSYQVYKVETIGDAYMVVSGVPERRSDHAEQIADMALDILHSCTQIKIAHLPGVPLKIRIGINTGKRRKNRT
;
A
#
# COMPACT_ATOMS: atom_id res chain seq x y z
N MET A 1 -2.75 1.54 1.93
CA MET A 1 -2.45 2.87 1.33
C MET A 1 -1.55 2.67 0.12
N ILE A 2 -1.77 3.36 -1.02
CA ILE A 2 -0.87 3.26 -2.18
C ILE A 2 0.40 4.07 -1.86
N THR A 3 1.54 3.40 -1.71
CA THR A 3 2.86 4.04 -1.56
C THR A 3 3.60 4.02 -2.91
N ASN A 4 4.67 4.83 -3.04
CA ASN A 4 5.55 4.86 -4.23
C ASN A 4 4.97 5.53 -5.51
N PHE A 5 3.83 6.23 -5.41
CA PHE A 5 3.26 6.99 -6.53
C PHE A 5 4.12 8.22 -6.87
N GLY A 6 4.38 8.46 -8.17
CA GLY A 6 5.09 9.65 -8.65
C GLY A 6 6.60 9.68 -8.43
N LEU A 7 7.18 8.70 -7.70
CA LEU A 7 8.64 8.60 -7.48
C LEU A 7 9.40 8.55 -8.82
N MET A 8 8.85 7.85 -9.81
CA MET A 8 9.51 7.66 -11.10
C MET A 8 9.36 8.86 -12.06
N THR A 9 8.21 9.53 -12.01
CA THR A 9 8.00 10.82 -12.70
C THR A 9 8.98 11.86 -12.16
N LEU A 10 9.21 11.89 -10.84
CA LEU A 10 10.20 12.73 -10.21
C LEU A 10 11.62 12.42 -10.71
N TYR A 11 12.01 11.13 -10.78
CA TYR A 11 13.31 10.72 -11.34
C TYR A 11 13.49 11.15 -12.81
N GLN A 12 12.46 11.05 -13.65
CA GLN A 12 12.51 11.50 -15.04
C GLN A 12 12.64 13.02 -15.19
N THR A 13 11.90 13.79 -14.38
CA THR A 13 12.02 15.26 -14.37
C THR A 13 13.43 15.68 -13.98
N ILE A 14 14.00 15.06 -12.95
CA ILE A 14 15.36 15.35 -12.47
C ILE A 14 16.43 14.94 -13.50
N SER A 15 16.21 13.84 -14.23
CA SER A 15 17.12 13.38 -15.30
C SER A 15 17.15 14.35 -16.48
N ASN A 16 15.97 14.82 -16.92
CA ASN A 16 15.85 15.80 -18.01
C ASN A 16 16.46 17.16 -17.67
N GLU A 17 16.45 17.56 -16.39
CA GLU A 17 17.05 18.83 -15.93
C GLU A 17 18.59 18.79 -15.87
N ASN A 18 19.19 17.62 -15.59
CA ASN A 18 20.64 17.49 -15.36
C ASN A 18 21.44 17.00 -16.58
N ASN A 19 20.79 16.61 -17.69
CA ASN A 19 21.46 16.07 -18.89
C ASN A 19 22.37 14.86 -18.60
N GLU A 20 22.11 14.15 -17.50
CA GLU A 20 22.79 12.92 -17.13
C GLU A 20 21.94 11.75 -17.61
N ASN A 21 22.54 10.79 -18.33
CA ASN A 21 21.93 9.49 -18.58
C ASN A 21 21.89 8.71 -17.25
N VAL A 22 20.94 9.04 -16.38
CA VAL A 22 20.66 8.23 -15.20
C VAL A 22 20.07 6.92 -15.72
N ASP A 23 20.78 5.82 -15.44
CA ASP A 23 20.35 4.48 -15.82
C ASP A 23 18.92 4.27 -15.30
N CYS A 24 17.96 4.07 -16.22
CA CYS A 24 16.56 3.90 -15.86
C CYS A 24 16.45 2.75 -14.85
N PHE A 25 15.74 2.99 -13.73
CA PHE A 25 15.53 1.97 -12.70
C PHE A 25 15.11 0.66 -13.37
N GLN A 26 15.95 -0.37 -13.23
CA GLN A 26 15.65 -1.70 -13.73
C GLN A 26 14.78 -2.39 -12.68
N PRO A 27 13.45 -2.50 -12.87
CA PRO A 27 12.60 -3.21 -11.92
C PRO A 27 13.08 -4.64 -11.75
N THR A 28 13.08 -5.15 -10.53
CA THR A 28 13.25 -6.59 -10.32
C THR A 28 12.10 -7.35 -10.99
N SER A 29 12.39 -8.58 -11.40
CA SER A 29 11.46 -9.50 -12.06
C SER A 29 10.09 -9.60 -11.38
N SER A 30 10.04 -9.55 -10.05
CA SER A 30 8.80 -9.58 -9.26
C SER A 30 7.94 -8.32 -9.44
N HIS A 31 8.53 -7.13 -9.53
CA HIS A 31 7.79 -5.87 -9.72
C HIS A 31 7.05 -5.80 -11.07
N LEU A 32 7.50 -6.56 -12.06
CA LEU A 32 6.87 -6.61 -13.38
C LEU A 32 5.56 -7.40 -13.40
N LEU A 33 5.23 -8.19 -12.37
CA LEU A 33 4.00 -8.99 -12.38
C LEU A 33 2.74 -8.12 -12.46
N TRP A 34 2.72 -6.95 -11.80
CA TRP A 34 1.61 -6.00 -11.81
C TRP A 34 1.71 -4.93 -12.91
N SER A 35 2.81 -4.92 -13.68
CA SER A 35 3.04 -3.89 -14.71
C SER A 35 2.30 -4.22 -16.01
N SER A 36 1.80 -3.18 -16.68
CA SER A 36 1.14 -3.31 -17.98
C SER A 36 2.12 -3.68 -19.11
N PRO A 37 1.64 -4.24 -20.24
CA PRO A 37 2.48 -4.60 -21.38
C PRO A 37 3.35 -3.45 -21.91
N GLU A 38 2.80 -2.25 -22.01
CA GLU A 38 3.51 -1.08 -22.53
C GLU A 38 4.61 -0.59 -21.59
N VAL A 39 4.41 -0.69 -20.27
CA VAL A 39 5.43 -0.40 -19.26
C VAL A 39 6.55 -1.44 -19.30
N LYS A 40 6.22 -2.71 -19.56
CA LYS A 40 7.18 -3.81 -19.73
C LYS A 40 8.04 -3.64 -20.99
N LEU A 41 7.43 -3.20 -22.09
CA LEU A 41 8.12 -3.00 -23.38
C LEU A 41 9.02 -1.75 -23.36
N ASN A 42 8.65 -0.72 -22.59
CA ASN A 42 9.44 0.50 -22.46
C ASN A 42 9.55 0.92 -20.98
N PRO A 43 10.49 0.33 -20.22
CA PRO A 43 10.69 0.65 -18.80
C PRO A 43 11.07 2.13 -18.55
N CYS A 44 11.46 2.87 -19.58
CA CYS A 44 11.72 4.31 -19.48
C CYS A 44 10.45 5.17 -19.57
N ARG A 45 9.28 4.62 -19.87
CA ARG A 45 7.98 5.31 -19.92
C ARG A 45 7.02 4.74 -18.88
N TRP A 46 7.33 5.00 -17.61
CA TRP A 46 6.47 4.61 -16.49
C TRP A 46 5.42 5.68 -16.18
N GLY A 47 4.24 5.23 -15.75
CA GLY A 47 3.19 6.08 -15.19
C GLY A 47 2.26 6.67 -16.24
N SER A 48 1.23 5.90 -16.61
CA SER A 48 0.06 6.41 -17.34
C SER A 48 -1.20 6.00 -16.58
N LYS A 49 -2.29 6.76 -16.76
CA LYS A 49 -3.58 6.44 -16.12
C LYS A 49 -4.04 5.04 -16.51
N GLU A 50 -3.78 4.66 -17.76
CA GLU A 50 -4.12 3.36 -18.32
C GLU A 50 -3.29 2.24 -17.71
N SER A 51 -2.00 2.48 -17.41
CA SER A 51 -1.14 1.53 -16.70
C SER A 51 -1.61 1.32 -15.25
N ASP A 52 -2.05 2.40 -14.58
CA ASP A 52 -2.59 2.30 -13.23
C ASP A 52 -3.87 1.45 -13.22
N VAL A 53 -4.77 1.66 -14.19
CA VAL A 53 -5.98 0.84 -14.41
C VAL A 53 -5.64 -0.64 -14.64
N PHE A 54 -4.58 -0.94 -15.39
CA PHE A 54 -4.11 -2.32 -15.56
C PHE A 54 -3.68 -2.94 -14.23
N SER A 55 -2.81 -2.24 -13.48
CA SER A 55 -2.28 -2.74 -12.21
C SER A 55 -3.38 -2.96 -11.16
N LEU A 56 -4.38 -2.06 -11.16
CA LEU A 56 -5.58 -2.15 -10.34
C LEU A 56 -6.32 -3.48 -10.59
N SER A 57 -6.48 -3.90 -11.85
CA SER A 57 -7.15 -5.16 -12.18
C SER A 57 -6.38 -6.40 -11.69
N ILE A 58 -5.04 -6.37 -11.75
CA ILE A 58 -4.22 -7.46 -11.19
C ILE A 58 -4.39 -7.54 -9.67
N ILE A 59 -4.37 -6.40 -8.97
CA ILE A 59 -4.66 -6.34 -7.53
C ILE A 59 -6.07 -6.85 -7.24
N MET A 60 -7.04 -6.49 -8.09
CA MET A 60 -8.41 -6.98 -7.94
C MET A 60 -8.51 -8.50 -7.97
N SER A 61 -7.80 -9.13 -8.91
CA SER A 61 -7.76 -10.59 -8.98
C SER A 61 -7.11 -11.24 -7.76
N GLU A 62 -6.07 -10.63 -7.19
CA GLU A 62 -5.38 -11.14 -6.00
C GLU A 62 -6.31 -11.15 -4.78
N VAL A 63 -7.10 -10.10 -4.60
CA VAL A 63 -8.05 -9.98 -3.49
C VAL A 63 -9.21 -10.94 -3.65
N ILE A 64 -9.76 -11.09 -4.86
CA ILE A 64 -10.85 -12.03 -5.12
C ILE A 64 -10.38 -13.47 -4.91
N ASN A 65 -9.21 -13.82 -5.42
CA ASN A 65 -8.66 -15.17 -5.33
C ASN A 65 -7.95 -15.46 -3.99
N GLN A 66 -7.76 -14.45 -3.14
CA GLN A 66 -7.00 -14.50 -1.88
C GLN A 66 -5.63 -15.20 -2.02
N SER A 67 -5.02 -15.05 -3.18
CA SER A 67 -3.76 -15.69 -3.55
C SER A 67 -3.06 -14.89 -4.63
N SER A 68 -1.75 -15.10 -4.77
CA SER A 68 -0.95 -14.42 -5.79
C SER A 68 -1.62 -14.51 -7.18
N PRO A 69 -1.63 -13.42 -7.97
CA PRO A 69 -2.42 -13.30 -9.21
C PRO A 69 -2.16 -14.40 -10.25
N TYR A 70 -1.06 -15.15 -10.13
CA TYR A 70 -0.69 -16.21 -11.08
C TYR A 70 -0.56 -17.61 -10.43
N ASN A 71 -1.13 -17.81 -9.24
CA ASN A 71 -0.97 -19.03 -8.46
C ASN A 71 -1.68 -20.27 -9.06
N SER A 72 -2.71 -20.08 -9.88
CA SER A 72 -3.57 -21.17 -10.40
C SER A 72 -3.12 -21.80 -11.72
N GLN A 73 -2.12 -21.23 -12.40
CA GLN A 73 -1.62 -21.75 -13.68
C GLN A 73 -0.40 -22.64 -13.43
N ASP A 74 -0.64 -23.92 -13.17
CA ASP A 74 0.30 -25.05 -13.17
C ASP A 74 1.80 -24.68 -13.21
N SER A 75 2.46 -24.70 -12.05
CA SER A 75 3.92 -24.88 -11.93
C SER A 75 4.77 -24.02 -12.88
N LYS A 76 4.36 -22.77 -13.13
CA LYS A 76 5.14 -21.81 -13.89
C LYS A 76 5.78 -20.84 -12.91
N THR A 77 7.06 -21.07 -12.60
CA THR A 77 7.91 -20.15 -11.82
C THR A 77 7.75 -18.73 -12.36
N THR A 78 7.82 -17.70 -11.49
CA THR A 78 7.84 -16.27 -11.85
C THR A 78 8.66 -15.99 -13.12
N ASP A 79 9.80 -16.67 -13.29
CA ASP A 79 10.69 -16.58 -14.45
C ASP A 79 10.13 -17.08 -15.78
N SER A 80 9.16 -17.99 -15.77
CA SER A 80 8.51 -18.55 -16.97
C SER A 80 7.35 -17.68 -17.45
N ILE A 81 6.59 -17.09 -16.50
CA ILE A 81 5.61 -16.04 -16.78
C ILE A 81 6.34 -14.85 -17.39
N ILE A 82 7.49 -14.48 -16.82
CA ILE A 82 8.34 -13.39 -17.33
C ILE A 82 8.97 -13.73 -18.68
N ARG A 83 9.45 -14.96 -18.91
CA ARG A 83 9.97 -15.37 -20.23
C ARG A 83 8.92 -15.35 -21.34
N SER A 84 7.65 -15.58 -21.00
CA SER A 84 6.52 -15.49 -21.94
C SER A 84 6.27 -14.06 -22.43
N ILE A 85 6.68 -13.06 -21.64
CA ILE A 85 6.60 -11.62 -21.96
C ILE A 85 7.50 -11.27 -23.16
N GLY A 86 8.68 -11.90 -23.26
CA GLY A 86 9.58 -11.72 -24.41
C GLY A 86 9.06 -12.31 -25.72
N SER A 87 8.09 -13.23 -25.66
CA SER A 87 7.46 -13.87 -26.83
C SER A 87 6.14 -13.25 -27.28
N GLY A 88 5.67 -12.18 -26.62
CA GLY A 88 4.39 -11.53 -26.94
C GLY A 88 3.15 -12.30 -26.48
N ILE A 89 3.30 -13.27 -25.58
CA ILE A 89 2.18 -14.00 -24.97
C ILE A 89 2.01 -13.50 -23.55
N TYR A 90 1.00 -12.66 -23.34
CA TYR A 90 0.70 -12.11 -22.03
C TYR A 90 -0.29 -13.00 -21.28
N VAL A 91 0.17 -13.66 -20.22
CA VAL A 91 -0.69 -14.48 -19.34
C VAL A 91 -1.50 -13.55 -18.41
N ARG A 92 -2.80 -13.83 -18.24
CA ARG A 92 -3.69 -13.13 -17.30
C ARG A 92 -4.04 -14.00 -16.09
N PRO A 93 -4.30 -13.39 -14.92
CA PRO A 93 -4.92 -14.08 -13.79
C PRO A 93 -6.25 -14.72 -14.18
N THR A 94 -6.53 -15.91 -13.65
CA THR A 94 -7.88 -16.50 -13.72
C THR A 94 -8.65 -16.07 -12.49
N VAL A 95 -9.85 -15.51 -12.65
CA VAL A 95 -10.75 -15.24 -11.52
C VAL A 95 -11.73 -16.40 -11.43
N ASP A 96 -11.61 -17.21 -10.37
CA ASP A 96 -12.39 -18.45 -10.19
C ASP A 96 -13.36 -18.34 -9.00
N SER A 97 -14.12 -17.24 -8.95
CA SER A 97 -15.05 -16.95 -7.85
C SER A 97 -16.48 -16.88 -8.35
N THR A 98 -17.36 -17.71 -7.80
CA THR A 98 -18.81 -17.69 -8.05
C THR A 98 -19.55 -16.55 -7.35
N ASP A 99 -18.85 -15.83 -6.46
CA ASP A 99 -19.45 -14.77 -5.62
C ASP A 99 -19.30 -13.37 -6.24
N VAL A 100 -18.57 -13.25 -7.35
CA VAL A 100 -18.37 -12.00 -8.09
C VAL A 100 -19.35 -11.98 -9.27
N PRO A 101 -20.17 -10.92 -9.43
CA PRO A 101 -21.01 -10.76 -10.61
C PRO A 101 -20.20 -10.78 -11.91
N ASP A 102 -20.74 -11.43 -12.94
CA ASP A 102 -20.07 -11.60 -14.24
C ASP A 102 -19.67 -10.25 -14.87
N ASP A 103 -20.44 -9.19 -14.65
CA ASP A 103 -20.18 -7.87 -15.21
C ASP A 103 -19.03 -7.11 -14.48
N ILE A 104 -18.75 -7.47 -13.22
CA ILE A 104 -17.54 -7.03 -12.51
C ILE A 104 -16.31 -7.80 -13.02
N ILE A 105 -16.46 -9.09 -13.33
CA ILE A 105 -15.40 -9.88 -13.97
C ILE A 105 -15.09 -9.29 -15.36
N ASP A 106 -16.12 -9.02 -16.17
CA ASP A 106 -15.98 -8.38 -17.49
C ASP A 106 -15.30 -7.01 -17.40
N LEU A 107 -15.61 -6.23 -16.36
CA LEU A 107 -14.98 -4.94 -16.11
C LEU A 107 -13.49 -5.10 -15.78
N MET A 108 -13.14 -6.05 -14.91
CA MET A 108 -11.74 -6.36 -14.61
C MET A 108 -10.99 -6.80 -15.86
N GLU A 109 -11.65 -7.59 -16.72
CA GLU A 109 -11.07 -8.04 -17.98
C GLU A 109 -10.80 -6.90 -18.97
N GLN A 110 -11.67 -5.89 -18.98
CA GLN A 110 -11.45 -4.66 -19.75
C GLN A 110 -10.29 -3.84 -19.19
N CYS A 111 -10.17 -3.75 -17.86
CA CYS A 111 -9.11 -2.99 -17.19
C CYS A 111 -7.70 -3.51 -17.52
N TRP A 112 -7.51 -4.82 -17.71
CA TRP A 112 -6.20 -5.39 -18.07
C TRP A 112 -5.99 -5.63 -19.57
N SER A 113 -6.70 -4.89 -20.44
CA SER A 113 -6.52 -5.00 -21.89
C SER A 113 -5.08 -4.75 -22.33
N ASP A 114 -4.58 -5.47 -23.34
CA ASP A 114 -3.26 -5.21 -23.94
C ASP A 114 -3.17 -3.81 -24.58
N ASN A 115 -4.30 -3.29 -25.07
CA ASN A 115 -4.37 -1.95 -25.63
C ASN A 115 -4.78 -0.95 -24.52
N PRO A 116 -3.92 0.04 -24.17
CA PRO A 116 -4.24 1.07 -23.19
C PRO A 116 -5.54 1.83 -23.47
N ASP A 117 -5.82 2.13 -24.75
CA ASP A 117 -6.99 2.92 -25.16
C ASP A 117 -8.32 2.19 -24.98
N ARG A 118 -8.28 0.86 -24.79
CA ARG A 118 -9.47 0.03 -24.55
C ARG A 118 -9.81 -0.09 -23.07
N ARG A 119 -8.92 0.37 -22.19
CA ARG A 119 -9.14 0.31 -20.74
C ARG A 119 -10.12 1.42 -20.37
N PRO A 120 -11.11 1.15 -19.50
CA PRO A 120 -12.03 2.17 -19.01
C PRO A 120 -11.29 3.22 -18.18
N SER A 121 -11.87 4.41 -18.06
CA SER A 121 -11.34 5.41 -17.14
C SER A 121 -11.61 5.00 -15.70
N ILE A 122 -10.84 5.55 -14.76
CA ILE A 122 -11.08 5.31 -13.33
C ILE A 122 -12.50 5.73 -12.92
N ASP A 123 -13.05 6.78 -13.53
CA ASP A 123 -14.41 7.26 -13.28
C ASP A 123 -15.46 6.23 -13.74
N ASP A 124 -15.28 5.62 -14.92
CA ASP A 124 -16.17 4.57 -15.44
C ASP A 124 -16.14 3.32 -14.54
N ILE A 125 -14.95 2.98 -14.04
CA ILE A 125 -14.77 1.87 -13.09
C ILE A 125 -15.54 2.19 -11.81
N HIS A 126 -15.36 3.38 -11.25
CA HIS A 126 -16.07 3.81 -10.04
C HIS A 126 -17.58 3.78 -10.20
N GLU A 127 -18.11 4.27 -11.32
CA GLU A 127 -19.55 4.28 -11.59
C GLU A 127 -20.13 2.85 -11.57
N LYS A 128 -19.47 1.91 -12.25
CA LYS A 128 -19.89 0.50 -12.29
C LYS A 128 -19.83 -0.19 -10.94
N PHE A 129 -18.78 0.04 -10.16
CA PHE A 129 -18.66 -0.53 -8.81
C PHE A 129 -19.69 0.07 -7.84
N SER A 130 -19.97 1.37 -7.96
CA SER A 130 -20.96 2.07 -7.13
C SER A 130 -22.38 1.58 -7.39
N ALA A 131 -22.70 1.26 -8.64
CA ALA A 131 -23.99 0.66 -9.01
C ALA A 131 -24.24 -0.72 -8.38
N HIS A 132 -23.17 -1.46 -8.06
CA HIS A 132 -23.23 -2.77 -7.40
C HIS A 132 -23.30 -2.69 -5.88
N SER A 133 -23.00 -1.53 -5.29
CA SER A 133 -23.14 -1.30 -3.86
C SER A 133 -24.58 -0.91 -3.51
N GLU A 134 -25.44 -1.87 -3.16
CA GLU A 134 -26.77 -1.56 -2.66
C GLU A 134 -26.71 -0.74 -1.37
N GLY A 135 -27.08 0.54 -1.46
CA GLY A 135 -27.45 1.37 -0.32
C GLY A 135 -26.34 2.15 0.37
N LYS A 136 -26.07 3.37 -0.12
CA LYS A 136 -25.96 4.60 0.70
C LYS A 136 -25.74 5.82 -0.20
N ASN A 137 -26.80 6.61 -0.39
CA ASN A 137 -26.70 8.01 -0.78
C ASN A 137 -25.90 8.76 0.32
N ILE A 138 -24.64 9.09 0.06
CA ILE A 138 -23.87 10.03 0.89
C ILE A 138 -23.23 11.03 -0.07
N HIS A 139 -23.57 12.30 0.15
CA HIS A 139 -23.09 13.43 -0.64
C HIS A 139 -21.56 13.55 -0.65
N ASN A 140 -21.04 13.69 -1.87
CA ASN A 140 -19.89 14.45 -2.34
C ASN A 140 -18.91 14.93 -1.25
N ASN A 141 -17.89 14.13 -1.01
CA ASN A 141 -16.55 14.56 -0.59
C ASN A 141 -15.56 13.54 -1.14
N ASP A 142 -14.60 13.97 -1.95
CA ASP A 142 -13.66 13.14 -2.72
C ASP A 142 -12.87 12.12 -1.88
N SER A 143 -12.74 12.32 -0.56
CA SER A 143 -12.06 11.39 0.36
C SER A 143 -12.90 10.19 0.82
N LEU A 144 -14.24 10.22 0.65
CA LEU A 144 -15.15 9.13 1.02
C LEU A 144 -15.41 8.16 -0.15
N LEU A 145 -15.13 8.59 -1.38
CA LEU A 145 -15.25 7.78 -2.60
C LEU A 145 -14.21 6.64 -2.65
N ASP A 146 -12.98 6.87 -2.20
CA ASP A 146 -11.95 5.83 -2.04
C ASP A 146 -12.36 4.74 -1.04
N PHE A 147 -13.05 5.14 0.04
CA PHE A 147 -13.52 4.20 1.06
C PHE A 147 -14.66 3.33 0.55
N GLN A 148 -15.56 3.87 -0.30
CA GLN A 148 -16.65 3.09 -0.91
C GLN A 148 -16.12 2.09 -1.93
N PHE A 149 -15.15 2.49 -2.76
CA PHE A 149 -14.50 1.61 -3.72
C PHE A 149 -13.74 0.49 -3.02
N PHE A 150 -12.92 0.82 -2.02
CA PHE A 150 -12.19 -0.16 -1.23
C PHE A 150 -13.12 -1.03 -0.38
N SER A 151 -14.23 -0.49 0.14
CA SER A 151 -15.23 -1.27 0.88
C SER A 151 -16.03 -2.21 -0.01
N ALA A 152 -16.42 -1.79 -1.22
CA ALA A 152 -17.08 -2.66 -2.20
C ALA A 152 -16.14 -3.77 -2.69
N PHE A 153 -14.85 -3.48 -2.73
CA PHE A 153 -13.79 -4.42 -3.08
C PHE A 153 -13.48 -5.42 -1.94
N LEU A 154 -13.40 -4.94 -0.70
CA LEU A 154 -13.30 -5.78 0.50
C LEU A 154 -14.57 -6.61 0.76
N ASN A 155 -15.72 -6.26 0.14
CA ASN A 155 -16.94 -7.08 0.19
C ASN A 155 -16.81 -8.45 -0.54
N TYR A 156 -15.68 -8.72 -1.20
CA TYR A 156 -15.34 -10.05 -1.72
C TYR A 156 -14.37 -10.81 -0.79
N ASN A 157 -13.94 -10.20 0.31
CA ASN A 157 -13.20 -10.87 1.38
C ASN A 157 -14.19 -11.54 2.36
N ARG A 158 -14.53 -12.80 2.05
CA ARG A 158 -15.59 -13.62 2.66
C ARG A 158 -15.87 -13.40 4.16
N PRO A 159 -14.89 -13.43 5.09
CA PRO A 159 -15.22 -13.45 6.52
C PRO A 159 -15.84 -12.15 7.03
N VAL A 160 -15.40 -11.01 6.50
CA VAL A 160 -15.82 -9.67 6.93
C VAL A 160 -16.98 -9.17 6.05
N ALA A 161 -16.98 -9.53 4.78
CA ALA A 161 -18.06 -9.16 3.88
C ALA A 161 -19.39 -9.85 4.20
N ASP A 162 -19.36 -11.15 4.49
CA ASP A 162 -20.59 -11.94 4.68
C ASP A 162 -21.32 -11.54 5.97
N ALA A 163 -20.57 -11.25 7.04
CA ALA A 163 -21.16 -10.76 8.28
C ALA A 163 -21.80 -9.37 8.11
N LEU A 164 -21.17 -8.46 7.35
CA LEU A 164 -21.77 -7.15 7.05
C LEU A 164 -23.02 -7.27 6.15
N LYS A 165 -23.03 -8.20 5.18
CA LYS A 165 -24.16 -8.45 4.27
C LYS A 165 -25.39 -9.02 4.98
N LEU A 166 -25.22 -9.83 6.03
CA LEU A 166 -26.33 -10.34 6.85
C LEU A 166 -26.96 -9.29 7.80
N GLY A 167 -26.54 -8.03 7.72
CA GLY A 167 -26.94 -6.99 8.67
C GLY A 167 -26.39 -7.25 10.08
N GLN A 168 -25.45 -8.19 10.22
CA GLN A 168 -24.71 -8.34 11.47
C GLN A 168 -23.73 -7.19 11.54
N THR A 169 -23.85 -6.38 12.57
CA THR A 169 -22.73 -5.53 12.96
C THR A 169 -21.58 -6.45 13.29
N ILE A 170 -20.54 -6.47 12.46
CA ILE A 170 -19.24 -6.95 12.91
C ILE A 170 -18.87 -6.02 14.03
N GLU A 171 -19.03 -6.51 15.26
CA GLU A 171 -18.50 -5.81 16.40
C GLU A 171 -16.99 -5.75 16.18
N PRO A 172 -16.41 -4.56 15.90
CA PRO A 172 -14.98 -4.45 15.67
C PRO A 172 -14.29 -5.08 16.86
N ASP A 173 -13.35 -6.00 16.60
CA ASP A 173 -12.81 -6.85 17.65
C ASP A 173 -12.28 -5.96 18.78
N LYS A 174 -12.91 -6.07 19.95
CA LYS A 174 -12.78 -5.06 21.00
C LYS A 174 -11.59 -5.44 21.87
N PHE A 175 -10.44 -4.83 21.62
CA PHE A 175 -9.27 -5.00 22.48
C PHE A 175 -9.47 -4.18 23.76
N GLU A 176 -9.49 -4.88 24.90
CA GLU A 176 -9.73 -4.22 26.20
C GLU A 176 -8.55 -3.36 26.62
N GLU A 177 -7.34 -3.76 26.25
CA GLU A 177 -6.08 -3.11 26.62
C GLU A 177 -5.08 -3.26 25.48
N VAL A 178 -4.48 -2.13 25.07
CA VAL A 178 -3.46 -2.07 24.03
C VAL A 178 -2.43 -1.00 24.41
N THR A 179 -1.23 -1.11 23.85
CA THR A 179 -0.25 -0.02 23.90
C THR A 179 0.04 0.44 22.48
N VAL A 180 -0.07 1.75 22.29
CA VAL A 180 0.17 2.43 21.03
C VAL A 180 1.47 3.22 21.13
N TYR A 181 2.32 3.03 20.14
CA TYR A 181 3.49 3.83 19.85
C TYR A 181 3.19 4.76 18.67
N PHE A 182 3.64 6.00 18.76
CA PHE A 182 3.71 6.91 17.63
C PHE A 182 5.00 7.72 17.69
N SER A 183 5.59 8.01 16.54
CA SER A 183 6.72 8.93 16.45
C SER A 183 6.60 9.93 15.32
N ASP A 184 7.08 11.14 15.54
CA ASP A 184 7.30 12.17 14.50
C ASP A 184 8.79 12.53 14.38
N ILE A 185 9.17 13.09 13.23
CA ILE A 185 10.50 13.66 13.01
C ILE A 185 10.52 15.13 13.46
N VAL A 186 11.35 15.42 14.47
CA VAL A 186 11.45 16.76 15.03
C VAL A 186 12.00 17.73 13.99
N GLY A 187 11.19 18.72 13.63
CA GLY A 187 11.57 19.73 12.64
C GLY A 187 11.47 19.24 11.19
N PHE A 188 10.68 18.21 10.93
CA PHE A 188 10.46 17.67 9.58
C PHE A 188 10.11 18.75 8.55
N THR A 189 9.21 19.68 8.89
CA THR A 189 8.82 20.81 8.01
C THR A 189 10.01 21.68 7.61
N THR A 190 10.96 21.89 8.51
CA THR A 190 12.17 22.66 8.21
C THR A 190 13.10 21.86 7.32
N ILE A 191 13.32 20.58 7.65
CA ILE A 191 14.17 19.69 6.85
C ILE A 191 13.61 19.63 5.43
N SER A 192 12.33 19.31 5.26
CA SER A 192 11.68 19.23 3.95
C SER A 192 11.68 20.53 3.15
N ALA A 193 11.65 21.69 3.80
CA ALA A 193 11.75 22.98 3.11
C ALA A 193 13.12 23.25 2.48
N TYR A 194 14.19 22.63 2.98
CA TYR A 194 15.56 22.79 2.47
C TYR A 194 16.06 21.58 1.66
N SER A 195 15.23 20.55 1.50
CA SER A 195 15.59 19.31 0.83
C SER A 195 14.85 19.17 -0.50
N ARG A 196 15.51 18.55 -1.47
CA ARG A 196 14.85 18.10 -2.69
C ARG A 196 13.93 16.92 -2.38
N PRO A 197 12.83 16.70 -3.12
CA PRO A 197 11.90 15.60 -2.85
C PRO A 197 12.59 14.24 -2.77
N ILE A 198 13.59 13.98 -3.62
CA ILE A 198 14.34 12.73 -3.61
C ILE A 198 15.16 12.52 -2.34
N GLU A 199 15.66 13.60 -1.76
CA GLU A 199 16.47 13.56 -0.54
C GLU A 199 15.60 13.27 0.69
N ILE A 200 14.35 13.74 0.69
CA ILE A 200 13.36 13.39 1.72
C ILE A 200 12.93 11.94 1.60
N ILE A 201 12.70 11.46 0.38
CA ILE A 201 12.33 10.05 0.18
C ILE A 201 13.45 9.12 0.65
N SER A 202 14.70 9.41 0.30
CA SER A 202 15.86 8.66 0.79
C SER A 202 15.94 8.69 2.32
N LEU A 203 15.77 9.87 2.94
CA LEU A 203 15.78 10.01 4.39
C LEU A 203 14.70 9.17 5.08
N LEU A 204 13.45 9.23 4.58
CA LEU A 204 12.33 8.48 5.12
C LEU A 204 12.50 6.97 4.91
N ASN A 205 13.00 6.57 3.75
CA ASN A 205 13.29 5.18 3.44
C ASN A 205 14.36 4.62 4.39
N ASP A 206 15.47 5.33 4.59
CA ASP A 206 16.55 4.90 5.49
C ASP A 206 16.06 4.81 6.94
N LEU A 207 15.27 5.81 7.38
CA LEU A 207 14.68 5.86 8.72
C LEU A 207 13.73 4.70 8.97
N TYR A 208 12.70 4.54 8.13
CA TYR A 208 11.68 3.54 8.34
C TYR A 208 12.14 2.13 8.03
N THR A 209 13.08 1.93 7.10
CA THR A 209 13.74 0.62 6.94
C THR A 209 14.49 0.22 8.20
N SER A 210 15.10 1.19 8.91
CA SER A 210 15.74 0.91 10.20
C SER A 210 14.71 0.53 11.27
N PHE A 211 13.56 1.20 11.30
CA PHE A 211 12.50 0.88 12.26
C PHE A 211 11.87 -0.47 11.95
N ASP A 212 11.59 -0.76 10.68
CA ASP A 212 11.03 -2.02 10.22
C ASP A 212 11.89 -3.21 10.67
N ARG A 213 13.23 -3.09 10.52
CA ARG A 213 14.18 -4.09 11.03
C ARG A 213 14.12 -4.30 12.55
N ILE A 214 13.82 -3.25 13.31
CA ILE A 214 13.72 -3.33 14.77
C ILE A 214 12.41 -4.01 15.15
N ILE A 215 11.28 -3.54 14.60
CA ILE A 215 9.96 -4.06 14.98
C ILE A 215 9.78 -5.54 14.64
N ASP A 216 10.52 -6.08 13.66
CA ASP A 216 10.55 -7.51 13.33
C ASP A 216 10.99 -8.40 14.51
N SER A 217 11.71 -7.83 15.49
CA SER A 217 12.13 -8.53 16.71
C SER A 217 11.13 -8.44 17.86
N TYR A 218 10.03 -7.72 17.68
CA TYR A 218 9.03 -7.44 18.71
C TYR A 218 7.65 -7.92 18.30
N GLN A 219 6.82 -8.27 19.28
CA GLN A 219 5.47 -8.76 19.00
C GLN A 219 4.49 -7.59 18.91
N VAL A 220 4.61 -6.85 17.81
CA VAL A 220 3.92 -5.60 17.53
C VAL A 220 3.34 -5.60 16.11
N TYR A 221 2.33 -4.76 15.89
CA TYR A 221 1.65 -4.59 14.62
C TYR A 221 1.89 -3.17 14.10
N LYS A 222 2.48 -3.06 12.91
CA LYS A 222 2.67 -1.79 12.21
C LYS A 222 1.33 -1.30 11.67
N VAL A 223 0.94 -0.09 12.04
CA VAL A 223 -0.28 0.54 11.55
C VAL A 223 0.06 1.37 10.32
N GLU A 224 -0.61 1.11 9.20
CA GLU A 224 -0.53 1.97 8.03
C GLU A 224 -1.07 3.36 8.38
N THR A 225 -0.17 4.34 8.48
CA THR A 225 -0.51 5.72 8.85
C THR A 225 -0.18 6.70 7.73
N ILE A 226 -0.90 7.82 7.71
CA ILE A 226 -0.80 8.87 6.68
C ILE A 226 0.19 9.93 7.18
N GLY A 227 1.24 10.23 6.41
CA GLY A 227 2.18 11.33 6.68
C GLY A 227 3.58 10.88 7.11
N ASP A 228 4.23 11.68 7.97
CA ASP A 228 5.57 11.48 8.54
C ASP A 228 5.56 10.81 9.92
N ALA A 229 4.37 10.40 10.38
CA ALA A 229 4.19 9.67 11.62
C ALA A 229 4.42 8.17 11.42
N TYR A 230 5.16 7.54 12.32
CA TYR A 230 5.33 6.08 12.36
C TYR A 230 4.57 5.53 13.55
N MET A 231 3.61 4.62 13.29
CA MET A 231 2.70 4.11 14.31
C MET A 231 2.76 2.59 14.40
N VAL A 232 2.84 2.11 15.64
CA VAL A 232 2.94 0.69 15.96
C VAL A 232 2.06 0.40 17.16
N VAL A 233 1.42 -0.75 17.20
CA VAL A 233 0.50 -1.14 18.29
C VAL A 233 0.84 -2.54 18.74
N SER A 234 0.81 -2.78 20.05
CA SER A 234 0.88 -4.12 20.62
C SER A 234 -0.40 -4.45 21.39
N GLY A 235 -0.75 -5.74 21.44
CA GLY A 235 -2.05 -6.21 21.90
C GLY A 235 -3.09 -6.39 20.78
N VAL A 236 -2.68 -6.18 19.52
CA VAL A 236 -3.47 -6.40 18.30
C VAL A 236 -2.60 -7.04 17.20
N PRO A 237 -3.18 -7.83 16.27
CA PRO A 237 -4.53 -8.40 16.34
C PRO A 237 -4.63 -9.49 17.43
N GLU A 238 -3.50 -9.96 17.95
CA GLU A 238 -3.44 -10.95 19.02
C GLU A 238 -3.37 -10.27 20.39
N ARG A 239 -4.30 -10.64 21.28
CA ARG A 239 -4.30 -10.17 22.67
C ARG A 239 -3.06 -10.69 23.40
N ARG A 240 -2.46 -9.84 24.21
CA ARG A 240 -1.28 -10.17 25.02
C ARG A 240 -1.16 -9.28 26.24
N SER A 241 -0.52 -9.76 27.29
CA SER A 241 -0.35 -9.01 28.56
C SER A 241 0.93 -8.17 28.59
N ASP A 242 1.92 -8.52 27.78
CA ASP A 242 3.22 -7.85 27.67
C ASP A 242 3.21 -6.70 26.64
N HIS A 243 2.05 -6.25 26.16
CA HIS A 243 1.96 -5.24 25.10
C HIS A 243 2.69 -3.92 25.42
N ALA A 244 2.71 -3.53 26.70
CA ALA A 244 3.36 -2.30 27.14
C ALA A 244 4.88 -2.45 27.20
N GLU A 245 5.36 -3.63 27.61
CA GLU A 245 6.77 -4.00 27.66
C GLU A 245 7.35 -4.07 26.24
N GLN A 246 6.67 -4.77 25.33
CA GLN A 246 7.04 -4.85 23.91
C GLN A 246 7.21 -3.46 23.27
N ILE A 247 6.27 -2.54 23.51
CA ILE A 247 6.35 -1.18 22.97
C ILE A 247 7.45 -0.35 23.64
N ALA A 248 7.65 -0.49 24.95
CA ALA A 248 8.66 0.26 25.68
C ALA A 248 10.08 -0.14 25.25
N ASP A 249 10.35 -1.44 25.13
CA ASP A 249 11.66 -1.96 24.71
C ASP A 249 11.92 -1.61 23.24
N MET A 250 10.93 -1.81 22.37
CA MET A 250 11.00 -1.38 20.97
C MET A 250 11.30 0.12 20.84
N ALA A 251 10.65 0.98 21.64
CA ALA A 251 10.88 2.42 21.60
C ALA A 251 12.32 2.80 22.00
N LEU A 252 12.90 2.09 22.97
CA LEU A 252 14.29 2.29 23.37
C LEU A 252 15.27 1.90 22.26
N ASP A 253 15.03 0.77 21.60
CA ASP A 253 15.86 0.32 20.47
C ASP A 253 15.76 1.26 19.27
N ILE A 254 14.56 1.75 18.97
CA ILE A 254 14.35 2.77 17.94
C ILE A 254 15.13 4.05 18.27
N LEU A 255 15.09 4.54 19.52
CA LEU A 255 15.86 5.71 19.94
C LEU A 255 17.36 5.50 19.76
N HIS A 256 17.88 4.35 20.18
CA HIS A 256 19.30 4.02 20.02
C HIS A 256 19.71 3.97 18.54
N SER A 257 18.91 3.32 17.69
CA SER A 257 19.17 3.23 16.24
C SER A 257 19.14 4.60 15.56
N CYS A 258 18.21 5.48 15.93
CA CYS A 258 18.10 6.83 15.35
C CYS A 258 19.38 7.66 15.47
N THR A 259 20.15 7.48 16.56
CA THR A 259 21.39 8.23 16.76
C THR A 259 22.47 7.95 15.72
N GLN A 260 22.35 6.84 15.00
CA GLN A 260 23.31 6.40 13.98
C GLN A 260 22.94 6.90 12.58
N ILE A 261 21.69 7.33 12.38
CA ILE A 261 21.17 7.75 11.08
C ILE A 261 21.60 9.21 10.83
N LYS A 262 22.30 9.42 9.71
CA LYS A 262 22.74 10.75 9.27
C LYS A 262 21.90 11.19 8.09
N ILE A 263 21.51 12.47 8.09
CA ILE A 263 20.84 13.07 6.95
C ILE A 263 21.91 13.36 5.89
N ALA A 264 21.97 12.54 4.84
CA ALA A 264 23.04 12.59 3.85
C ALA A 264 23.24 13.97 3.20
N HIS A 265 22.14 14.66 2.90
CA HIS A 265 22.13 15.99 2.29
C HIS A 265 22.29 17.14 3.32
N LEU A 266 22.19 16.85 4.63
CA LEU A 266 22.34 17.82 5.72
C LEU A 266 23.26 17.26 6.83
N PRO A 267 24.57 17.09 6.57
CA PRO A 267 25.50 16.39 7.46
C PRO A 267 25.71 17.06 8.84
N GLY A 268 25.30 18.32 9.00
CA GLY A 268 25.35 19.05 10.28
C GLY A 268 24.05 19.03 11.08
N VAL A 269 22.96 18.48 10.54
CA VAL A 269 21.65 18.45 11.20
C VAL A 269 21.44 17.05 11.79
N PRO A 270 21.40 16.91 13.13
CA PRO A 270 21.12 15.62 13.74
C PRO A 270 19.66 15.23 13.51
N LEU A 271 19.43 14.00 13.06
CA LEU A 271 18.08 13.45 12.99
C LEU A 271 17.56 13.21 14.42
N LYS A 272 16.40 13.78 14.73
CA LYS A 272 15.76 13.65 16.03
C LYS A 272 14.33 13.18 15.81
N ILE A 273 13.93 12.22 16.62
CA ILE A 273 12.54 11.76 16.66
C ILE A 273 11.93 12.11 18.02
N ARG A 274 10.62 12.34 18.01
CA ARG A 274 9.80 12.43 19.22
C ARG A 274 8.95 11.18 19.29
N ILE A 275 8.95 10.52 20.44
CA ILE A 275 8.16 9.32 20.68
C ILE A 275 7.06 9.64 21.68
N GLY A 276 5.84 9.18 21.38
CA GLY A 276 4.75 9.10 22.32
C GLY A 276 4.29 7.65 22.47
N ILE A 277 4.03 7.26 23.70
CA ILE A 277 3.49 5.94 24.05
C ILE A 277 2.22 6.18 24.86
N ASN A 278 1.15 5.52 24.46
CA ASN A 278 -0.10 5.56 25.20
C ASN A 278 -0.57 4.14 25.47
N THR A 279 -0.67 3.77 26.74
CA THR A 279 -1.28 2.52 27.17
C THR A 279 -2.64 2.81 27.76
N GLY A 280 -3.63 1.98 27.46
CA GLY A 280 -4.94 2.25 28.00
C GLY A 280 -5.92 1.12 27.80
N LYS A 281 -6.77 0.98 28.81
CA LYS A 281 -8.01 0.25 28.66
C LYS A 281 -9.02 1.11 27.92
N ARG A 282 -9.83 0.51 27.04
CA ARG A 282 -10.92 1.24 26.40
C ARG A 282 -11.80 1.86 27.49
N ARG A 283 -11.89 3.19 27.49
CA ARG A 283 -12.81 3.90 28.38
C ARG A 283 -14.23 3.50 28.00
N LYS A 284 -14.95 2.79 28.88
CA LYS A 284 -16.39 2.57 28.71
C LYS A 284 -17.04 3.96 28.66
N ASN A 285 -17.57 4.36 27.52
CA ASN A 285 -18.42 5.55 27.45
C ASN A 285 -19.49 5.41 28.53
N ARG A 286 -19.58 6.41 29.41
CA ARG A 286 -20.74 6.58 30.28
C ARG A 286 -21.94 6.73 29.36
N THR A 287 -22.91 5.86 29.58
CA THR A 287 -24.28 5.86 29.04
C THR A 287 -24.88 7.26 28.99
#